data_AF-A0A9Q9XDK5-F1
#
_entry.id   AF-A0A9Q9XDK5-F1
#
_cell.length_a   1.000
_cell.length_b   1.000
_cell.length_c   1.000
_cell.angle_alpha   90.00
_cell.angle_beta   90.00
_cell.angle_gamma   90.00
#
_symmetry.space_group_name_H-M   'P 1'
#
loop_
_entity.id
_entity.type
_entity.pdbx_description
1 polymer ?
#
loop_
_entity_poly.entity_id
_entity_poly.type
_entity_poly.pdbx_seq_one_letter_code
_entity_poly.pdbx_strand_id
1 'polypeptide(L)'
;SIGLHTFTFSSLFVSLFCQIEATNDLDNFDKERHEDFKKYEMAKEHDRKEHLKTLDEDARKKEEEHFEELKKKHADHPKINHPGSQDQLKEVWEEADGLDPNDFDPKTFFKLHDTNGDGYFDEQELEALFTKELEKVYDPTHEEDDMMEMEEERLRMREHVMNEVDTNKDRLVSLDEFITATNRKEFLEPDGWETLEQNPIYTEEELREFEEHLAREEQDLNLKTNDLMKQREELERQQEQLNAQKMELQRAVEHMEQSKTQKTEPPVQAKVFSAVEILPGDSQRSQGHQQDLPTHS
;
A
#
# COMPACT_ATOMS: atom_id res chain seq x y z
N SER A 1 1.03 26.93 -33.24
CA SER A 1 0.81 27.15 -31.79
C SER A 1 -0.36 26.30 -31.35
N ILE A 2 -0.25 25.41 -30.37
CA ILE A 2 0.94 24.84 -29.70
C ILE A 2 0.72 23.32 -29.65
N GLY A 3 1.75 22.52 -29.93
CA GLY A 3 1.69 21.08 -29.70
C GLY A 3 2.12 20.76 -28.27
N LEU A 4 1.36 19.92 -27.57
CA LEU A 4 1.75 19.37 -26.28
C LEU A 4 2.26 17.95 -26.50
N HIS A 5 3.54 17.74 -26.18
CA HIS A 5 4.21 16.44 -26.19
C HIS A 5 4.29 15.89 -24.76
N THR A 6 4.32 14.55 -24.66
CA THR A 6 4.91 13.77 -23.56
C THR A 6 4.54 14.10 -22.12
N PHE A 7 3.89 13.13 -21.47
CA PHE A 7 4.60 12.41 -20.41
C PHE A 7 4.31 10.90 -20.52
N THR A 8 5.22 10.16 -21.14
CA THR A 8 5.18 8.69 -21.17
C THR A 8 5.91 8.17 -19.93
N PHE A 9 5.19 7.55 -19.00
CA PHE A 9 5.77 6.89 -17.84
C PHE A 9 6.58 5.67 -18.32
N SER A 10 7.90 5.79 -18.42
CA SER A 10 8.72 4.86 -19.20
C SER A 10 10.12 4.61 -18.62
N SER A 11 10.46 3.33 -18.52
CA SER A 11 11.81 2.73 -18.58
C SER A 11 12.87 3.09 -17.53
N LEU A 12 12.74 4.16 -16.74
CA LEU A 12 13.78 4.58 -15.78
C LEU A 12 13.55 4.13 -14.33
N PHE A 13 12.33 3.77 -13.94
CA PHE A 13 12.05 3.24 -12.60
C PHE A 13 12.40 1.74 -12.51
N VAL A 14 11.95 0.96 -13.49
CA VAL A 14 12.21 -0.49 -13.58
C VAL A 14 13.71 -0.82 -13.59
N SER A 15 14.52 -0.05 -14.33
CA SER A 15 15.96 -0.32 -14.48
C SER A 15 16.80 0.00 -13.23
N LEU A 16 16.24 0.62 -12.19
CA LEU A 16 16.95 0.90 -10.93
C LEU A 16 16.64 -0.15 -9.85
N PHE A 17 15.52 -0.85 -9.96
CA PHE A 17 15.07 -1.88 -9.01
C PHE A 17 15.73 -3.26 -9.24
N CYS A 18 16.46 -3.44 -10.35
CA CYS A 18 16.61 -4.75 -10.98
C CYS A 18 18.00 -5.41 -10.85
N GLN A 19 18.92 -4.95 -9.98
CA GLN A 19 20.29 -5.54 -9.98
C GLN A 19 21.25 -5.37 -8.78
N ILE A 20 20.93 -4.65 -7.68
CA ILE A 20 21.96 -4.35 -6.64
C ILE A 20 21.41 -4.32 -5.19
N GLU A 21 21.16 -5.50 -4.59
CA GLU A 21 21.47 -5.85 -3.17
C GLU A 21 21.06 -7.31 -2.84
N ALA A 22 21.57 -8.26 -3.64
CA ALA A 22 21.10 -9.65 -3.66
C ALA A 22 21.28 -10.47 -2.36
N THR A 23 20.46 -11.53 -2.27
CA THR A 23 20.33 -12.57 -1.22
C THR A 23 19.78 -12.14 0.14
N ASN A 24 20.44 -11.24 0.89
CA ASN A 24 19.93 -10.86 2.23
C ASN A 24 18.65 -10.01 2.18
N ASP A 25 18.46 -9.23 1.11
CA ASP A 25 17.28 -8.38 0.93
C ASP A 25 16.04 -9.21 0.54
N LEU A 26 16.23 -10.28 -0.26
CA LEU A 26 15.14 -11.16 -0.70
C LEU A 26 14.62 -12.04 0.45
N ASP A 27 15.52 -12.66 1.21
CA ASP A 27 15.16 -13.34 2.46
C ASP A 27 14.44 -12.42 3.46
N ASN A 28 14.63 -11.09 3.38
CA ASN A 28 13.89 -10.13 4.20
C ASN A 28 12.53 -9.76 3.58
N PHE A 29 12.47 -9.57 2.26
CA PHE A 29 11.24 -9.34 1.50
C PHE A 29 10.24 -10.51 1.66
N ASP A 30 10.73 -11.75 1.59
CA ASP A 30 9.93 -12.96 1.82
C ASP A 30 9.25 -12.92 3.20
N LYS A 31 10.02 -12.56 4.24
CA LYS A 31 9.52 -12.42 5.63
C LYS A 31 8.59 -11.22 5.81
N GLU A 32 8.89 -10.08 5.19
CA GLU A 32 8.03 -8.89 5.22
C GLU A 32 6.68 -9.19 4.56
N ARG A 33 6.68 -9.94 3.46
CA ARG A 33 5.48 -10.39 2.76
C ARG A 33 4.65 -11.38 3.59
N HIS A 34 5.27 -12.35 4.27
CA HIS A 34 4.58 -13.22 5.23
C HIS A 34 3.93 -12.44 6.38
N GLU A 35 4.64 -11.47 6.96
CA GLU A 35 4.11 -10.63 8.03
C GLU A 35 2.96 -9.72 7.53
N ASP A 36 3.02 -9.22 6.30
CA ASP A 36 1.92 -8.46 5.68
C ASP A 36 0.71 -9.33 5.33
N PHE A 37 0.92 -10.56 4.84
CA PHE A 37 -0.18 -11.50 4.62
C PHE A 37 -0.82 -11.94 5.95
N LYS A 38 -0.02 -12.15 7.01
CA LYS A 38 -0.52 -12.38 8.38
C LYS A 38 -1.37 -11.23 8.89
N LYS A 39 -0.99 -9.96 8.64
CA LYS A 39 -1.81 -8.78 8.96
C LYS A 39 -3.09 -8.72 8.13
N TYR A 40 -3.03 -9.08 6.84
CA TYR A 40 -4.19 -9.15 5.96
C TYR A 40 -5.23 -10.15 6.47
N GLU A 41 -4.82 -11.38 6.80
CA GLU A 41 -5.70 -12.41 7.37
C GLU A 41 -6.31 -11.99 8.72
N MET A 42 -5.52 -11.39 9.62
CA MET A 42 -6.04 -10.85 10.88
C MET A 42 -7.03 -9.69 10.66
N ALA A 43 -6.82 -8.85 9.65
CA ALA A 43 -7.76 -7.77 9.29
C ALA A 43 -9.06 -8.31 8.68
N LYS A 44 -8.97 -9.31 7.79
CA LYS A 44 -10.10 -10.03 7.18
C LYS A 44 -11.00 -10.69 8.23
N GLU A 45 -10.43 -11.35 9.23
CA GLU A 45 -11.20 -11.89 10.36
C GLU A 45 -11.72 -10.80 11.32
N HIS A 46 -10.98 -9.72 11.55
CA HIS A 46 -11.46 -8.58 12.36
C HIS A 46 -12.68 -7.90 11.72
N ASP A 47 -12.61 -7.57 10.43
CA ASP A 47 -13.71 -6.96 9.68
C ASP A 47 -14.94 -7.89 9.66
N ARG A 48 -14.74 -9.22 9.57
CA ARG A 48 -15.82 -10.21 9.71
C ARG A 48 -16.41 -10.19 11.13
N LYS A 49 -15.56 -10.21 12.18
CA LYS A 49 -16.00 -10.11 13.59
C LYS A 49 -16.76 -8.81 13.86
N GLU A 50 -16.35 -7.67 13.31
CA GLU A 50 -17.08 -6.39 13.41
C GLU A 50 -18.39 -6.39 12.60
N HIS A 51 -18.39 -6.90 11.36
CA HIS A 51 -19.62 -6.99 10.57
C HIS A 51 -20.70 -7.77 11.31
N LEU A 52 -20.36 -8.94 11.86
CA LEU A 52 -21.26 -9.78 12.65
C LEU A 52 -21.80 -9.09 13.92
N LYS A 53 -21.08 -8.11 14.49
CA LYS A 53 -21.55 -7.28 15.63
C LYS A 53 -22.59 -6.22 15.21
N THR A 54 -22.67 -5.87 13.92
CA THR A 54 -23.67 -4.90 13.40
C THR A 54 -25.02 -5.50 13.02
N LEU A 55 -25.08 -6.83 12.85
CA LEU A 55 -26.27 -7.56 12.42
C LEU A 55 -27.22 -7.93 13.56
N ASP A 56 -28.48 -8.23 13.23
CA ASP A 56 -29.40 -8.89 14.17
C ASP A 56 -29.20 -10.42 14.21
N GLU A 57 -29.81 -11.11 15.17
CA GLU A 57 -29.60 -12.56 15.40
C GLU A 57 -29.97 -13.41 14.17
N ASP A 58 -31.04 -13.05 13.45
CA ASP A 58 -31.52 -13.78 12.27
C ASP A 58 -30.64 -13.50 11.04
N ALA A 59 -30.00 -12.33 10.95
CA ALA A 59 -29.03 -12.00 9.91
C ALA A 59 -27.65 -12.59 10.21
N ARG A 60 -27.12 -12.41 11.42
CA ARG A 60 -25.82 -12.92 11.85
C ARG A 60 -25.71 -14.44 11.66
N LYS A 61 -26.77 -15.18 12.01
CA LYS A 61 -26.82 -16.64 11.78
C LYS A 61 -26.78 -17.02 10.30
N LYS A 62 -27.35 -16.22 9.39
CA LYS A 62 -27.25 -16.49 7.93
C LYS A 62 -25.86 -16.22 7.41
N GLU A 63 -25.19 -15.19 7.92
CA GLU A 63 -23.81 -14.85 7.55
C GLU A 63 -22.83 -15.91 8.06
N GLU A 64 -23.04 -16.40 9.30
CA GLU A 64 -22.35 -17.58 9.85
C GLU A 64 -22.58 -18.83 8.99
N GLU A 65 -23.83 -19.13 8.60
CA GLU A 65 -24.17 -20.26 7.72
C GLU A 65 -23.60 -20.11 6.29
N HIS A 66 -23.49 -18.88 5.77
CA HIS A 66 -22.92 -18.58 4.46
C HIS A 66 -21.39 -18.72 4.44
N PHE A 67 -20.72 -18.20 5.46
CA PHE A 67 -19.27 -18.32 5.62
C PHE A 67 -18.82 -19.78 5.74
N GLU A 68 -19.55 -20.60 6.51
CA GLU A 68 -19.31 -22.05 6.58
C GLU A 68 -19.59 -22.76 5.25
N GLU A 69 -20.52 -22.25 4.41
CA GLU A 69 -20.73 -22.77 3.05
C GLU A 69 -19.54 -22.44 2.13
N LEU A 70 -19.07 -21.18 2.13
CA LEU A 70 -17.91 -20.74 1.34
C LEU A 70 -16.64 -21.50 1.73
N LYS A 71 -16.28 -21.54 3.02
CA LYS A 71 -15.12 -22.31 3.51
C LYS A 71 -15.20 -23.78 3.11
N LYS A 72 -16.40 -24.37 3.14
CA LYS A 72 -16.61 -25.76 2.72
C LYS A 72 -16.51 -25.95 1.20
N LYS A 73 -16.81 -24.96 0.36
CA LYS A 73 -16.60 -25.05 -1.10
C LYS A 73 -15.11 -25.00 -1.42
N HIS A 74 -14.39 -24.05 -0.84
CA HIS A 74 -12.93 -23.94 -0.97
C HIS A 74 -12.23 -25.25 -0.58
N ALA A 75 -12.64 -25.87 0.54
CA ALA A 75 -12.12 -27.16 1.00
C ALA A 75 -12.57 -28.40 0.18
N ASP A 76 -13.45 -28.28 -0.82
CA ASP A 76 -13.92 -29.40 -1.68
C ASP A 76 -13.08 -29.51 -2.98
N HIS A 77 -11.77 -29.26 -2.86
CA HIS A 77 -10.82 -29.22 -3.97
C HIS A 77 -10.19 -30.60 -4.28
N PRO A 78 -9.69 -30.85 -5.51
CA PRO A 78 -8.86 -32.01 -5.81
C PRO A 78 -7.60 -32.04 -4.95
N LYS A 79 -7.17 -33.23 -4.50
CA LYS A 79 -5.99 -33.37 -3.64
C LYS A 79 -4.74 -32.87 -4.36
N ILE A 80 -4.18 -31.77 -3.86
CA ILE A 80 -2.90 -31.21 -4.30
C ILE A 80 -1.73 -32.17 -4.00
N ASN A 81 -0.72 -32.12 -4.85
CA ASN A 81 0.52 -32.85 -4.65
C ASN A 81 1.50 -32.06 -3.79
N HIS A 82 2.52 -32.76 -3.30
CA HIS A 82 3.58 -32.14 -2.51
C HIS A 82 4.54 -31.36 -3.44
N PRO A 83 4.95 -30.13 -3.11
CA PRO A 83 5.82 -29.32 -3.97
C PRO A 83 7.13 -30.04 -4.31
N GLY A 84 7.48 -30.10 -5.60
CA GLY A 84 8.68 -30.78 -6.09
C GLY A 84 8.62 -32.32 -6.08
N SER A 85 7.51 -32.95 -5.68
CA SER A 85 7.36 -34.41 -5.66
C SER A 85 7.18 -35.03 -7.04
N GLN A 86 7.42 -36.34 -7.18
CA GLN A 86 7.38 -37.00 -8.49
C GLN A 86 6.01 -36.87 -9.18
N ASP A 87 4.92 -36.91 -8.42
CA ASP A 87 3.57 -36.86 -9.01
C ASP A 87 3.22 -35.44 -9.48
N GLN A 88 3.63 -34.40 -8.73
CA GLN A 88 3.50 -32.99 -9.16
C GLN A 88 4.25 -32.73 -10.49
N LEU A 89 5.50 -33.20 -10.59
CA LEU A 89 6.29 -32.99 -11.81
C LEU A 89 5.81 -33.82 -13.01
N LYS A 90 5.25 -35.01 -12.79
CA LYS A 90 4.58 -35.80 -13.85
C LYS A 90 3.31 -35.12 -14.35
N GLU A 91 2.55 -34.50 -13.46
CA GLU A 91 1.30 -33.83 -13.83
C GLU A 91 1.56 -32.59 -14.69
N VAL A 92 2.56 -31.77 -14.32
CA VAL A 92 3.05 -30.66 -15.17
C VAL A 92 3.52 -31.18 -16.54
N TRP A 93 4.24 -32.31 -16.57
CA TRP A 93 4.69 -32.96 -17.81
C TRP A 93 3.54 -33.51 -18.68
N GLU A 94 2.41 -33.93 -18.10
CA GLU A 94 1.23 -34.35 -18.85
C GLU A 94 0.39 -33.16 -19.33
N GLU A 95 0.11 -32.19 -18.45
CA GLU A 95 -0.86 -31.12 -18.71
C GLU A 95 -0.26 -29.86 -19.35
N ALA A 96 0.97 -29.47 -18.99
CA ALA A 96 1.63 -28.29 -19.55
C ALA A 96 2.47 -28.63 -20.78
N ASP A 97 3.27 -29.70 -20.72
CA ASP A 97 4.13 -30.12 -21.85
C ASP A 97 3.39 -31.00 -22.88
N GLY A 98 2.32 -31.70 -22.48
CA GLY A 98 1.58 -32.63 -23.34
C GLY A 98 2.34 -33.93 -23.64
N LEU A 99 3.16 -34.40 -22.70
CA LEU A 99 4.04 -35.57 -22.84
C LEU A 99 3.52 -36.78 -22.04
N ASP A 100 3.97 -37.98 -22.40
CA ASP A 100 3.51 -39.22 -21.74
C ASP A 100 4.12 -39.35 -20.33
N PRO A 101 3.33 -39.50 -19.24
CA PRO A 101 3.84 -39.71 -17.88
C PRO A 101 4.77 -40.92 -17.72
N ASN A 102 4.67 -41.92 -18.60
CA ASN A 102 5.51 -43.12 -18.57
C ASN A 102 6.92 -42.86 -19.11
N ASP A 103 7.10 -41.83 -19.95
CA ASP A 103 8.39 -41.40 -20.52
C ASP A 103 9.04 -40.24 -19.73
N PHE A 104 8.53 -39.93 -18.52
CA PHE A 104 9.06 -38.87 -17.65
C PHE A 104 10.54 -39.07 -17.30
N ASP A 105 11.39 -38.17 -17.79
CA ASP A 105 12.82 -38.06 -17.46
C ASP A 105 13.09 -36.71 -16.76
N PRO A 106 13.51 -36.71 -15.48
CA PRO A 106 13.88 -35.49 -14.76
C PRO A 106 14.90 -34.60 -15.50
N LYS A 107 15.84 -35.18 -16.28
CA LYS A 107 16.86 -34.40 -17.00
C LYS A 107 16.32 -33.71 -18.26
N THR A 108 15.18 -34.15 -18.76
CA THR A 108 14.46 -33.53 -19.87
C THR A 108 13.43 -32.54 -19.33
N PHE A 109 12.71 -32.89 -18.26
CA PHE A 109 11.83 -31.97 -17.52
C PHE A 109 12.55 -30.67 -17.12
N PHE A 110 13.73 -30.80 -16.50
CA PHE A 110 14.55 -29.66 -16.08
C PHE A 110 14.84 -28.70 -17.25
N LYS A 111 15.30 -29.23 -18.39
CA LYS A 111 15.68 -28.45 -19.58
C LYS A 111 14.50 -27.93 -20.40
N LEU A 112 13.28 -28.32 -20.05
CA LEU A 112 12.06 -27.87 -20.71
C LEU A 112 11.46 -26.66 -19.97
N HIS A 113 11.71 -26.57 -18.65
CA HIS A 113 11.27 -25.48 -17.78
C HIS A 113 12.36 -24.44 -17.49
N ASP A 114 13.65 -24.77 -17.71
CA ASP A 114 14.79 -23.85 -17.83
C ASP A 114 14.50 -22.89 -19.01
N THR A 115 13.83 -21.80 -18.68
CA THR A 115 13.18 -20.88 -19.61
C THR A 115 14.15 -19.80 -20.06
N ASN A 116 15.08 -19.44 -19.16
CA ASN A 116 16.14 -18.49 -19.45
C ASN A 116 17.33 -19.14 -20.20
N GLY A 117 17.59 -20.44 -19.98
CA GLY A 117 18.61 -21.24 -20.67
C GLY A 117 19.99 -21.28 -20.01
N ASP A 118 20.12 -20.91 -18.73
CA ASP A 118 21.40 -20.87 -18.00
C ASP A 118 21.79 -22.19 -17.31
N GLY A 119 20.86 -23.14 -17.16
CA GLY A 119 21.09 -24.46 -16.57
C GLY A 119 20.79 -24.57 -15.06
N TYR A 120 20.11 -23.58 -14.49
CA TYR A 120 19.53 -23.59 -13.15
C TYR A 120 17.99 -23.54 -13.23
N PHE A 121 17.31 -23.69 -12.10
CA PHE A 121 15.99 -23.09 -11.91
C PHE A 121 16.13 -21.91 -10.96
N ASP A 122 15.63 -20.75 -11.37
CA ASP A 122 15.39 -19.62 -10.47
C ASP A 122 14.05 -19.74 -9.72
N GLU A 123 13.75 -18.77 -8.85
CA GLU A 123 12.51 -18.76 -8.06
C GLU A 123 11.26 -18.62 -8.93
N GLN A 124 11.32 -17.82 -9.99
CA GLN A 124 10.18 -17.59 -10.88
C GLN A 124 9.89 -18.83 -11.74
N GLU A 125 10.93 -19.55 -12.15
CA GLU A 125 10.84 -20.83 -12.85
C GLU A 125 10.26 -21.93 -11.93
N LEU A 126 10.64 -21.99 -10.65
CA LEU A 126 9.99 -22.90 -9.67
C LEU A 126 8.53 -22.51 -9.41
N GLU A 127 8.23 -21.23 -9.20
CA GLU A 127 6.88 -20.72 -8.97
C GLU A 127 5.91 -21.05 -10.12
N ALA A 128 6.40 -21.03 -11.37
CA ALA A 128 5.64 -21.46 -12.53
C ALA A 128 5.18 -22.94 -12.43
N LEU A 129 6.00 -23.84 -11.88
CA LEU A 129 5.65 -25.26 -11.71
C LEU A 129 4.49 -25.48 -10.73
N PHE A 130 4.36 -24.61 -9.71
CA PHE A 130 3.30 -24.74 -8.69
C PHE A 130 1.96 -24.17 -9.16
N THR A 131 1.96 -23.33 -10.20
CA THR A 131 0.74 -22.67 -10.70
C THR A 131 -0.35 -23.68 -11.06
N LYS A 132 0.01 -24.84 -11.63
CA LYS A 132 -0.95 -25.92 -11.97
C LYS A 132 -1.52 -26.67 -10.76
N GLU A 133 -0.77 -26.79 -9.67
CA GLU A 133 -1.31 -27.34 -8.41
C GLU A 133 -2.28 -26.35 -7.74
N LEU A 134 -1.94 -25.06 -7.76
CA LEU A 134 -2.74 -24.01 -7.11
C LEU A 134 -4.03 -23.70 -7.88
N GLU A 135 -4.03 -23.81 -9.21
CA GLU A 135 -5.25 -23.74 -10.05
C GLU A 135 -6.30 -24.81 -9.71
N LYS A 136 -5.96 -25.86 -8.92
CA LYS A 136 -6.94 -26.84 -8.41
C LYS A 136 -7.75 -26.32 -7.23
N VAL A 137 -7.22 -25.33 -6.50
CA VAL A 137 -7.69 -24.87 -5.19
C VAL A 137 -8.22 -23.44 -5.25
N TYR A 138 -7.68 -22.61 -6.14
CA TYR A 138 -8.03 -21.18 -6.26
C TYR A 138 -8.41 -20.84 -7.71
N ASP A 139 -9.69 -20.52 -7.97
CA ASP A 139 -10.16 -19.95 -9.24
C ASP A 139 -10.50 -18.45 -9.06
N PRO A 140 -9.88 -17.52 -9.82
CA PRO A 140 -10.17 -16.08 -9.76
C PRO A 140 -11.61 -15.65 -10.11
N THR A 141 -12.50 -16.60 -10.43
CA THR A 141 -13.92 -16.37 -10.75
C THR A 141 -14.89 -16.85 -9.66
N HIS A 142 -14.39 -17.54 -8.63
CA HIS A 142 -15.12 -17.87 -7.40
C HIS A 142 -15.10 -16.70 -6.39
N GLU A 143 -15.94 -16.76 -5.36
CA GLU A 143 -15.99 -15.75 -4.27
C GLU A 143 -15.45 -16.28 -2.93
N GLU A 144 -15.31 -17.60 -2.83
CA GLU A 144 -14.66 -18.35 -1.75
C GLU A 144 -13.13 -18.38 -1.86
N ASP A 145 -12.56 -18.17 -3.06
CA ASP A 145 -11.13 -18.37 -3.35
C ASP A 145 -10.34 -17.05 -3.28
N ASP A 146 -9.42 -16.92 -2.31
CA ASP A 146 -8.64 -15.70 -2.13
C ASP A 146 -7.31 -15.72 -2.92
N MET A 147 -7.18 -14.78 -3.86
CA MET A 147 -5.98 -14.66 -4.70
C MET A 147 -4.73 -14.22 -3.94
N MET A 148 -4.86 -13.58 -2.77
CA MET A 148 -3.73 -13.28 -1.88
C MET A 148 -3.24 -14.55 -1.18
N GLU A 149 -4.17 -15.44 -0.82
CA GLU A 149 -3.89 -16.74 -0.19
C GLU A 149 -3.22 -17.71 -1.19
N MET A 150 -3.66 -17.72 -2.45
CA MET A 150 -2.98 -18.44 -3.55
C MET A 150 -1.52 -17.99 -3.73
N GLU A 151 -1.26 -16.67 -3.70
CA GLU A 151 0.08 -16.10 -3.86
C GLU A 151 0.98 -16.44 -2.65
N GLU A 152 0.44 -16.41 -1.43
CA GLU A 152 1.12 -16.85 -0.20
C GLU A 152 1.46 -18.34 -0.25
N GLU A 153 0.49 -19.18 -0.65
CA GLU A 153 0.69 -20.62 -0.81
C GLU A 153 1.79 -20.92 -1.85
N ARG A 154 1.85 -20.15 -2.96
CA ARG A 154 2.92 -20.26 -3.95
C ARG A 154 4.31 -19.99 -3.35
N LEU A 155 4.44 -18.99 -2.48
CA LEU A 155 5.72 -18.73 -1.81
C LEU A 155 6.06 -19.79 -0.75
N ARG A 156 5.07 -20.32 0.00
CA ARG A 156 5.29 -21.49 0.87
C ARG A 156 5.82 -22.70 0.09
N MET A 157 5.24 -22.99 -1.09
CA MET A 157 5.69 -24.08 -1.95
C MET A 157 7.12 -23.84 -2.48
N ARG A 158 7.43 -22.62 -2.95
CA ARG A 158 8.77 -22.20 -3.37
C ARG A 158 9.79 -22.36 -2.24
N GLU A 159 9.51 -21.82 -1.07
CA GLU A 159 10.44 -21.87 0.06
C GLU A 159 10.62 -23.27 0.61
N HIS A 160 9.60 -24.13 0.57
CA HIS A 160 9.76 -25.54 0.91
C HIS A 160 10.74 -26.23 -0.06
N VAL A 161 10.53 -26.11 -1.37
CA VAL A 161 11.42 -26.71 -2.38
C VAL A 161 12.84 -26.11 -2.32
N MET A 162 12.99 -24.80 -2.17
CA MET A 162 14.29 -24.16 -1.97
C MET A 162 14.96 -24.55 -0.65
N ASN A 163 14.20 -24.84 0.41
CA ASN A 163 14.79 -25.33 1.66
C ASN A 163 15.32 -26.76 1.54
N GLU A 164 14.61 -27.65 0.83
CA GLU A 164 15.02 -29.04 0.64
C GLU A 164 16.06 -29.27 -0.47
N VAL A 165 15.90 -28.65 -1.64
CA VAL A 165 16.65 -29.00 -2.87
C VAL A 165 17.96 -28.23 -2.97
N ASP A 166 17.92 -26.89 -2.97
CA ASP A 166 19.13 -26.06 -2.93
C ASP A 166 19.92 -26.43 -1.67
N THR A 167 21.09 -27.03 -1.87
CA THR A 167 21.93 -27.55 -0.80
C THR A 167 23.07 -26.58 -0.47
N ASN A 168 23.32 -25.60 -1.35
CA ASN A 168 24.45 -24.69 -1.27
C ASN A 168 24.08 -23.28 -0.75
N LYS A 169 22.78 -22.93 -0.84
CA LYS A 169 22.12 -21.68 -0.45
C LYS A 169 22.56 -20.45 -1.25
N ASP A 170 22.62 -20.60 -2.57
CA ASP A 170 22.68 -19.49 -3.53
C ASP A 170 21.32 -19.05 -4.09
N ARG A 171 20.21 -19.70 -3.66
CA ARG A 171 18.82 -19.45 -4.11
C ARG A 171 18.62 -19.78 -5.60
N LEU A 172 19.40 -20.74 -6.13
CA LEU A 172 19.24 -21.35 -7.45
C LEU A 172 19.28 -22.88 -7.30
N VAL A 173 18.46 -23.61 -8.06
CA VAL A 173 18.51 -25.08 -8.07
C VAL A 173 19.31 -25.55 -9.29
N SER A 174 20.51 -26.08 -9.07
CA SER A 174 21.29 -26.68 -10.16
C SER A 174 20.73 -28.05 -10.59
N LEU A 175 21.01 -28.45 -11.84
CA LEU A 175 20.63 -29.78 -12.36
C LEU A 175 21.14 -30.94 -11.47
N ASP A 176 22.33 -30.82 -10.87
CA ASP A 176 22.87 -31.89 -10.01
C ASP A 176 22.18 -31.93 -8.64
N GLU A 177 21.73 -30.80 -8.09
CA GLU A 177 20.91 -30.74 -6.86
C GLU A 177 19.49 -31.26 -7.13
N PHE A 178 18.85 -30.83 -8.21
CA PHE A 178 17.54 -31.34 -8.65
C PHE A 178 17.57 -32.86 -8.85
N ILE A 179 18.55 -33.38 -9.59
CA ILE A 179 18.68 -34.83 -9.79
C ILE A 179 19.00 -35.55 -8.47
N THR A 180 19.77 -34.93 -7.57
CA THR A 180 19.97 -35.49 -6.22
C THR A 180 18.67 -35.55 -5.42
N ALA A 181 17.81 -34.53 -5.51
CA ALA A 181 16.49 -34.51 -4.89
C ALA A 181 15.56 -35.60 -5.45
N THR A 182 15.53 -35.82 -6.77
CA THR A 182 14.71 -36.90 -7.39
C THR A 182 15.13 -38.33 -6.99
N ASN A 183 16.28 -38.50 -6.31
CA ASN A 183 16.74 -39.78 -5.76
C ASN A 183 16.48 -39.93 -4.24
N ARG A 184 15.87 -38.94 -3.60
CA ARG A 184 15.47 -38.98 -2.18
C ARG A 184 14.15 -39.75 -2.00
N LYS A 185 13.76 -40.04 -0.75
CA LYS A 185 12.50 -40.77 -0.46
C LYS A 185 11.30 -39.86 -0.54
N GLU A 186 11.47 -38.64 -0.07
CA GLU A 186 10.52 -37.54 0.03
C GLU A 186 9.93 -37.20 -1.35
N PHE A 187 10.72 -37.38 -2.43
CA PHE A 187 10.27 -37.28 -3.82
C PHE A 187 9.33 -38.40 -4.29
N LEU A 188 9.49 -39.62 -3.75
CA LEU A 188 8.83 -40.87 -4.21
C LEU A 188 7.69 -41.33 -3.29
N GLU A 189 7.77 -40.99 -2.01
CA GLU A 189 6.82 -41.30 -0.95
C GLU A 189 6.49 -39.99 -0.20
N PRO A 190 5.95 -38.94 -0.86
CA PRO A 190 5.70 -37.64 -0.25
C PRO A 190 4.55 -37.69 0.78
N ASP A 191 4.71 -36.97 1.88
CA ASP A 191 3.60 -36.58 2.75
C ASP A 191 2.69 -35.56 2.04
N GLY A 192 1.42 -35.47 2.44
CA GLY A 192 0.48 -34.49 1.88
C GLY A 192 0.90 -33.05 2.15
N TRP A 193 0.58 -32.12 1.23
CA TRP A 193 0.70 -30.69 1.52
C TRP A 193 -0.49 -30.23 2.37
N GLU A 194 -0.22 -29.45 3.42
CA GLU A 194 -1.24 -28.83 4.28
C GLU A 194 -1.38 -27.35 3.87
N THR A 195 -2.56 -26.99 3.36
CA THR A 195 -2.84 -25.61 2.92
C THR A 195 -2.98 -24.66 4.11
N LEU A 196 -3.00 -23.36 3.81
CA LEU A 196 -3.28 -22.29 4.78
C LEU A 196 -4.61 -22.49 5.54
N GLU A 197 -5.63 -23.05 4.88
CA GLU A 197 -6.93 -23.42 5.49
C GLU A 197 -6.80 -24.46 6.62
N GLN A 198 -5.80 -25.36 6.53
CA GLN A 198 -5.52 -26.40 7.52
C GLN A 198 -4.45 -26.01 8.55
N ASN A 199 -3.56 -25.07 8.22
CA ASN A 199 -2.48 -24.60 9.09
C ASN A 199 -2.47 -23.05 9.20
N PRO A 200 -3.31 -22.47 10.09
CA PRO A 200 -3.46 -21.02 10.21
C PRO A 200 -2.18 -20.28 10.61
N ILE A 201 -1.89 -19.18 9.93
CA ILE A 201 -0.66 -18.37 10.08
C ILE A 201 -0.63 -17.57 11.40
N TYR A 202 -1.80 -17.27 11.97
CA TYR A 202 -1.95 -16.52 13.22
C TYR A 202 -2.74 -17.31 14.27
N THR A 203 -2.46 -17.00 15.53
CA THR A 203 -3.19 -17.51 16.70
C THR A 203 -4.23 -16.50 17.18
N GLU A 204 -5.30 -16.96 17.84
CA GLU A 204 -6.33 -16.06 18.40
C GLU A 204 -5.76 -15.05 19.43
N GLU A 205 -4.60 -15.33 20.04
CA GLU A 205 -3.89 -14.38 20.91
C GLU A 205 -3.22 -13.25 20.09
N GLU A 206 -2.59 -13.56 18.96
CA GLU A 206 -2.03 -12.55 18.05
C GLU A 206 -3.14 -11.70 17.41
N LEU A 207 -4.26 -12.32 17.02
CA LEU A 207 -5.44 -11.59 16.57
C LEU A 207 -5.98 -10.67 17.67
N ARG A 208 -6.03 -11.13 18.94
CA ARG A 208 -6.42 -10.27 20.07
C ARG A 208 -5.46 -9.10 20.27
N GLU A 209 -4.15 -9.30 20.17
CA GLU A 209 -3.16 -8.21 20.24
C GLU A 209 -3.29 -7.22 19.05
N PHE A 210 -3.67 -7.72 17.88
CA PHE A 210 -3.96 -6.92 16.68
C PHE A 210 -5.26 -6.11 16.83
N GLU A 211 -6.37 -6.70 17.28
CA GLU A 211 -7.61 -5.97 17.61
C GLU A 211 -7.35 -4.90 18.71
N GLU A 212 -6.56 -5.24 19.74
CA GLU A 212 -6.13 -4.28 20.76
C GLU A 212 -5.20 -3.19 20.21
N HIS A 213 -4.49 -3.41 19.10
CA HIS A 213 -3.74 -2.37 18.38
C HIS A 213 -4.67 -1.44 17.59
N LEU A 214 -5.54 -2.00 16.75
CA LEU A 214 -6.50 -1.24 15.94
C LEU A 214 -7.37 -0.34 16.82
N ALA A 215 -7.90 -0.85 17.92
CA ALA A 215 -8.73 -0.08 18.86
C ALA A 215 -7.97 1.08 19.56
N ARG A 216 -6.63 1.02 19.65
CA ARG A 216 -5.79 2.13 20.14
C ARG A 216 -5.49 3.15 19.05
N GLU A 217 -5.22 2.68 17.83
CA GLU A 217 -4.96 3.55 16.69
C GLU A 217 -6.20 4.34 16.27
N GLU A 218 -7.37 3.70 16.27
CA GLU A 218 -8.66 4.37 16.03
C GLU A 218 -8.92 5.48 17.06
N GLN A 219 -8.53 5.29 18.33
CA GLN A 219 -8.64 6.32 19.36
C GLN A 219 -7.70 7.51 19.12
N ASP A 220 -6.45 7.30 18.72
CA ASP A 220 -5.54 8.41 18.38
C ASP A 220 -6.01 9.15 17.12
N LEU A 221 -6.41 8.43 16.07
CA LEU A 221 -6.96 9.00 14.84
C LEU A 221 -8.23 9.82 15.12
N ASN A 222 -9.12 9.35 16.00
CA ASN A 222 -10.28 10.12 16.45
C ASN A 222 -9.88 11.38 17.22
N LEU A 223 -8.91 11.31 18.16
CA LEU A 223 -8.43 12.48 18.90
C LEU A 223 -7.79 13.52 17.97
N LYS A 224 -6.96 13.07 17.03
CA LYS A 224 -6.26 13.86 16.01
C LYS A 224 -7.25 14.51 15.03
N THR A 225 -8.27 13.78 14.60
CA THR A 225 -9.38 14.31 13.78
C THR A 225 -10.15 15.40 14.53
N ASN A 226 -10.48 15.15 15.81
CA ASN A 226 -11.14 16.15 16.67
C ASN A 226 -10.29 17.41 16.91
N ASP A 227 -8.96 17.33 16.86
CA ASP A 227 -8.10 18.52 16.93
C ASP A 227 -8.02 19.25 15.59
N LEU A 228 -7.81 18.53 14.49
CA LEU A 228 -7.83 19.08 13.13
C LEU A 228 -9.15 19.81 12.80
N MET A 229 -10.29 19.31 13.29
CA MET A 229 -11.58 20.01 13.16
C MET A 229 -11.60 21.36 13.90
N LYS A 230 -11.04 21.44 15.12
CA LYS A 230 -10.93 22.72 15.86
C LYS A 230 -9.97 23.69 15.18
N GLN A 231 -8.83 23.19 14.67
CA GLN A 231 -7.89 23.99 13.88
C GLN A 231 -8.57 24.54 12.62
N ARG A 232 -9.37 23.72 11.92
CA ARG A 232 -10.15 24.14 10.75
C ARG A 232 -11.17 25.23 11.10
N GLU A 233 -11.95 25.07 12.17
CA GLU A 233 -12.90 26.11 12.64
C GLU A 233 -12.20 27.43 12.98
N GLU A 234 -11.04 27.38 13.62
CA GLU A 234 -10.33 28.58 14.04
C GLU A 234 -9.69 29.31 12.85
N LEU A 235 -9.15 28.58 11.87
CA LEU A 235 -8.71 29.15 10.59
C LEU A 235 -9.88 29.76 9.80
N GLU A 236 -11.07 29.15 9.84
CA GLU A 236 -12.29 29.68 9.21
C GLU A 236 -12.71 31.02 9.86
N ARG A 237 -12.72 31.12 11.19
CA ARG A 237 -12.95 32.38 11.93
C ARG A 237 -11.90 33.46 11.60
N GLN A 238 -10.63 33.10 11.52
CA GLN A 238 -9.57 34.04 11.18
C GLN A 238 -9.69 34.55 9.73
N GLN A 239 -10.11 33.68 8.81
CA GLN A 239 -10.39 34.05 7.42
C GLN A 239 -11.62 34.97 7.31
N GLU A 240 -12.68 34.75 8.10
CA GLU A 240 -13.81 35.68 8.20
C GLU A 240 -13.39 37.05 8.73
N GLN A 241 -12.61 37.11 9.82
CA GLN A 241 -12.10 38.36 10.39
C GLN A 241 -11.23 39.14 9.40
N LEU A 242 -10.33 38.46 8.68
CA LEU A 242 -9.48 39.07 7.66
C LEU A 242 -10.31 39.63 6.48
N ASN A 243 -11.35 38.90 6.07
CA ASN A 243 -12.28 39.36 5.04
C ASN A 243 -13.10 40.58 5.49
N ALA A 244 -13.54 40.61 6.75
CA ALA A 244 -14.23 41.77 7.33
C ALA A 244 -13.34 43.02 7.36
N GLN A 245 -12.10 42.89 7.86
CA GLN A 245 -11.11 43.98 7.87
C GLN A 245 -10.79 44.49 6.45
N LYS A 246 -10.64 43.58 5.48
CA LYS A 246 -10.42 43.93 4.06
C LYS A 246 -11.58 44.73 3.49
N MET A 247 -12.83 44.34 3.78
CA MET A 247 -14.04 45.04 3.34
C MET A 247 -14.19 46.41 4.01
N GLU A 248 -13.82 46.55 5.28
CA GLU A 248 -13.81 47.85 5.97
C GLU A 248 -12.75 48.79 5.39
N LEU A 249 -11.51 48.30 5.20
CA LEU A 249 -10.42 49.07 4.59
C LEU A 249 -10.79 49.53 3.17
N GLN A 250 -11.41 48.67 2.36
CA GLN A 250 -11.83 49.04 1.02
C GLN A 250 -12.89 50.15 1.02
N ARG A 251 -13.91 50.06 1.89
CA ARG A 251 -14.91 51.15 2.07
C ARG A 251 -14.26 52.46 2.53
N ALA A 252 -13.25 52.40 3.40
CA ALA A 252 -12.51 53.58 3.85
C ALA A 252 -11.70 54.24 2.72
N VAL A 253 -11.13 53.45 1.80
CA VAL A 253 -10.46 53.95 0.59
C VAL A 253 -11.49 54.61 -0.35
N GLU A 254 -12.60 53.94 -0.66
CA GLU A 254 -13.67 54.47 -1.51
C GLU A 254 -14.22 55.81 -0.97
N HIS A 255 -14.48 55.92 0.34
CA HIS A 255 -14.90 57.16 0.98
C HIS A 255 -13.82 58.26 0.91
N MET A 256 -12.53 57.90 0.97
CA MET A 256 -11.43 58.86 0.83
C MET A 256 -11.35 59.42 -0.60
N GLU A 257 -11.60 58.62 -1.63
CA GLU A 257 -11.61 59.08 -3.03
C GLU A 257 -12.80 59.99 -3.33
N GLN A 258 -13.99 59.67 -2.81
CA GLN A 258 -15.16 60.56 -2.85
C GLN A 258 -14.88 61.88 -2.11
N SER A 259 -14.22 61.82 -0.95
CA SER A 259 -13.83 63.01 -0.18
C SER A 259 -12.77 63.88 -0.87
N LYS A 260 -11.88 63.28 -1.67
CA LYS A 260 -10.88 64.00 -2.48
C LYS A 260 -11.54 64.71 -3.67
N THR A 261 -12.40 64.02 -4.40
CA THR A 261 -13.09 64.57 -5.59
C THR A 261 -14.01 65.74 -5.25
N GLN A 262 -14.75 65.68 -4.13
CA GLN A 262 -15.58 66.81 -3.65
C GLN A 262 -14.76 68.03 -3.18
N LYS A 263 -13.46 67.89 -2.87
CA LYS A 263 -12.59 69.00 -2.43
C LYS A 263 -11.89 69.74 -3.58
N THR A 264 -12.25 69.48 -4.84
CA THR A 264 -11.57 70.03 -6.02
C THR A 264 -12.25 71.25 -6.66
N GLU A 265 -13.33 71.77 -6.08
CA GLU A 265 -13.96 73.02 -6.53
C GLU A 265 -13.44 74.26 -5.75
N PRO A 266 -13.14 75.39 -6.42
CA PRO A 266 -12.50 76.54 -5.78
C PRO A 266 -13.51 77.52 -5.15
N PRO A 267 -13.31 77.99 -3.90
CA PRO A 267 -14.13 79.04 -3.32
C PRO A 267 -13.84 80.41 -3.97
N VAL A 268 -14.87 81.03 -4.52
CA VAL A 268 -14.79 82.39 -5.12
C VAL A 268 -14.66 83.46 -4.03
N GLN A 269 -13.97 84.55 -4.37
CA GLN A 269 -13.46 85.54 -3.42
C GLN A 269 -14.53 86.48 -2.83
N ALA A 270 -14.38 86.80 -1.55
CA ALA A 270 -14.75 88.10 -0.97
C ALA A 270 -13.60 88.56 -0.06
N LYS A 271 -13.18 89.83 -0.15
CA LYS A 271 -11.82 90.24 0.28
C LYS A 271 -11.79 91.48 1.16
N VAL A 272 -11.42 91.26 2.44
CA VAL A 272 -10.62 92.13 3.33
C VAL A 272 -11.15 93.53 3.67
N PHE A 273 -11.20 93.80 4.99
CA PHE A 273 -10.49 94.96 5.53
C PHE A 273 -9.42 94.50 6.53
N SER A 274 -8.30 95.22 6.56
CA SER A 274 -7.11 95.01 7.41
C SER A 274 -7.06 96.15 8.46
N ALA A 275 -6.20 96.23 9.48
CA ALA A 275 -4.84 95.69 9.65
C ALA A 275 -4.44 95.63 11.16
N VAL A 276 -3.63 94.66 11.63
CA VAL A 276 -2.15 94.74 11.90
C VAL A 276 -1.81 95.37 13.28
N GLU A 277 -1.01 94.77 14.18
CA GLU A 277 -0.28 93.47 14.18
C GLU A 277 -0.32 92.78 15.60
N ILE A 278 0.64 92.07 16.23
CA ILE A 278 2.10 91.87 16.07
C ILE A 278 2.57 90.50 16.64
N LEU A 279 3.86 90.14 16.42
CA LEU A 279 4.55 88.88 16.77
C LEU A 279 5.81 89.17 17.65
N PRO A 280 6.81 88.27 17.91
CA PRO A 280 6.96 86.83 17.60
C PRO A 280 7.57 85.94 18.74
N GLY A 281 7.71 84.63 18.47
CA GLY A 281 8.55 83.66 19.23
C GLY A 281 7.84 82.30 19.46
N ASP A 282 8.47 81.13 19.33
CA ASP A 282 9.85 80.79 18.92
C ASP A 282 9.90 79.39 18.22
N SER A 283 11.08 78.89 17.88
CA SER A 283 11.35 77.75 16.98
C SER A 283 11.72 76.44 17.70
N GLN A 284 11.60 75.30 16.99
CA GLN A 284 12.46 74.07 16.99
C GLN A 284 11.62 72.78 16.80
N ARG A 285 12.18 71.58 16.49
CA ARG A 285 13.25 71.15 15.55
C ARG A 285 13.36 69.61 15.65
N SER A 286 13.56 68.90 14.52
CA SER A 286 13.92 67.46 14.48
C SER A 286 12.86 66.50 15.09
N GLN A 287 12.91 65.18 14.92
CA GLN A 287 13.90 64.31 14.27
C GLN A 287 13.19 63.14 13.55
N GLY A 288 13.79 62.60 12.49
CA GLY A 288 13.37 61.30 11.95
C GLY A 288 14.17 60.15 12.59
N HIS A 289 13.56 58.98 12.68
CA HIS A 289 14.29 57.71 12.79
C HIS A 289 13.60 56.61 11.99
N GLN A 290 14.36 55.55 11.72
CA GLN A 290 14.16 54.65 10.58
C GLN A 290 14.60 53.24 10.99
N GLN A 291 13.73 52.25 10.76
CA GLN A 291 14.00 50.80 10.89
C GLN A 291 14.32 50.37 12.36
N ASP A 292 14.21 49.11 12.79
CA ASP A 292 14.41 47.81 12.11
C ASP A 292 13.33 46.75 12.41
N LEU A 293 13.37 45.68 11.61
CA LEU A 293 12.71 44.38 11.85
C LEU A 293 13.72 43.38 12.46
N PRO A 294 13.29 42.51 13.38
CA PRO A 294 13.94 41.23 13.61
C PRO A 294 13.08 40.07 13.08
N THR A 295 13.53 39.42 12.01
CA THR A 295 13.16 38.01 11.75
C THR A 295 13.86 37.11 12.76
N HIS A 296 13.16 36.15 13.34
CA HIS A 296 13.79 35.03 14.04
C HIS A 296 13.21 33.69 13.57
N SER A 297 14.05 32.66 13.65
CA SER A 297 13.79 31.26 13.27
C SER A 297 12.72 30.59 14.13
#